data_AF-A0A0D8BE05-F1
#
_entry.id   AF-A0A0D8BE05-F1
#
_cell.length_a   1.000
_cell.length_b   1.000
_cell.length_c   1.000
_cell.angle_alpha   90.00
_cell.angle_beta   90.00
_cell.angle_gamma   90.00
#
_symmetry.space_group_name_H-M   'P 1'
#
loop_
_entity.id
_entity.type
_entity.pdbx_description
1 polymer ?
#
loop_
_entity_poly.entity_id
_entity_poly.type
_entity_poly.pdbx_seq_one_letter_code
_entity_poly.pdbx_strand_id
1 'polypeptide(L)'
;MNLPGIHLSRSAVASSPDAQNGTAVVDPRPPHRAIEPGSRSCCCPSEPVAQIVLAPGETHAHEVDILLCAHHLRRSALVLRSLGVAVYDRKGNLIEDPARVFGRDR
;
A
#
# COMPACT_ATOMS: atom_id res chain seq x y z
N MET A 1 -22.81 22.95 50.77
CA MET A 1 -21.88 23.68 49.89
C MET A 1 -20.45 23.18 50.12
N ASN A 2 -19.87 22.40 49.20
CA ASN A 2 -18.44 22.45 48.86
C ASN A 2 -18.14 21.56 47.62
N LEU A 3 -17.75 22.19 46.50
CA LEU A 3 -16.89 21.60 45.46
C LEU A 3 -15.68 22.53 45.37
N PRO A 4 -14.45 21.98 45.32
CA PRO A 4 -13.72 21.94 44.05
C PRO A 4 -12.82 20.68 43.97
N GLY A 5 -12.20 20.29 42.86
CA GLY A 5 -12.00 20.85 41.53
C GLY A 5 -10.98 19.91 40.86
N ILE A 6 -11.31 19.44 39.66
CA ILE A 6 -10.50 18.48 38.88
C ILE A 6 -9.24 19.19 38.40
N HIS A 7 -8.06 18.68 38.79
CA HIS A 7 -6.79 19.21 38.30
C HIS A 7 -6.48 18.64 36.91
N LEU A 8 -6.65 19.47 35.89
CA LEU A 8 -6.28 19.22 34.51
C LEU A 8 -4.76 19.40 34.36
N SER A 9 -4.01 18.31 34.25
CA SER A 9 -2.57 18.37 33.95
C SER A 9 -2.35 18.55 32.45
N ARG A 10 -2.08 19.80 32.08
CA ARG A 10 -1.70 20.27 30.76
C ARG A 10 -0.18 20.36 30.71
N SER A 11 0.49 19.39 30.09
CA SER A 11 1.92 19.50 29.76
C SER A 11 2.08 19.91 28.31
N ALA A 12 2.52 21.14 28.11
CA ALA A 12 2.96 21.68 26.84
C ALA A 12 4.48 21.51 26.70
N VAL A 13 4.93 21.54 25.43
CA VAL A 13 6.31 21.65 24.93
C VAL A 13 7.04 20.30 24.78
N ALA A 14 7.65 19.95 23.63
CA ALA A 14 8.21 20.79 22.58
C ALA A 14 7.91 20.28 21.16
N SER A 15 7.55 21.23 20.29
CA SER A 15 7.66 21.09 18.85
C SER A 15 9.13 21.07 18.46
N SER A 16 9.60 19.99 17.87
CA SER A 16 10.80 20.00 17.04
C SER A 16 10.37 20.16 15.58
N PRO A 17 10.79 21.22 14.87
CA PRO A 17 10.66 21.30 13.43
C PRO A 17 11.89 20.61 12.83
N ASP A 18 11.72 19.40 12.32
CA ASP A 18 12.60 18.93 11.25
C ASP A 18 11.74 18.67 10.02
N ALA A 19 11.83 19.63 9.13
CA ALA A 19 11.22 19.58 7.83
C ALA A 19 11.91 18.50 7.00
N GLN A 20 11.16 17.47 6.65
CA GLN A 20 10.94 17.06 5.27
C GLN A 20 12.16 17.18 4.35
N ASN A 21 12.95 16.11 4.21
CA ASN A 21 13.43 15.74 2.88
C ASN A 21 13.84 14.27 2.82
N GLY A 22 12.85 13.41 2.62
CA GLY A 22 13.08 12.05 2.17
C GLY A 22 12.19 11.81 0.98
N THR A 23 12.64 12.19 -0.22
CA THR A 23 12.30 11.38 -1.39
C THR A 23 12.67 9.96 -0.98
N ALA A 24 11.67 9.16 -0.63
CA ALA A 24 11.88 7.77 -0.31
C ALA A 24 12.51 7.19 -1.56
N VAL A 25 13.83 7.06 -1.54
CA VAL A 25 14.54 6.20 -2.45
C VAL A 25 13.92 4.85 -2.13
N VAL A 26 13.00 4.43 -3.00
CA VAL A 26 12.60 3.04 -3.10
C VAL A 26 13.89 2.34 -3.46
N ASP A 27 14.63 1.92 -2.43
CA ASP A 27 15.68 0.94 -2.59
C ASP A 27 15.00 -0.22 -3.32
N PRO A 28 15.47 -0.61 -4.51
CA PRO A 28 14.81 -1.65 -5.27
C PRO A 28 15.03 -2.95 -4.49
N ARG A 29 14.08 -3.23 -3.60
CA ARG A 29 13.91 -4.53 -2.96
C ARG A 29 14.08 -5.56 -4.08
N PRO A 30 14.91 -6.62 -3.87
CA PRO A 30 15.04 -7.70 -4.85
C PRO A 30 13.66 -8.10 -5.36
N PRO A 31 13.53 -8.48 -6.65
CA PRO A 31 12.25 -8.58 -7.35
C PRO A 31 11.22 -9.24 -6.43
N HIS A 32 10.12 -8.53 -6.18
CA HIS A 32 9.16 -8.90 -5.15
C HIS A 32 8.82 -10.39 -5.26
N ARG A 33 8.64 -11.06 -4.12
CA ARG A 33 8.57 -12.53 -4.10
C ARG A 33 7.47 -13.03 -5.06
N ALA A 34 7.81 -14.03 -5.88
CA ALA A 34 6.84 -14.70 -6.72
C ALA A 34 5.64 -15.20 -5.88
N ILE A 35 4.45 -15.15 -6.47
CA ILE A 35 3.24 -15.57 -5.78
C ILE A 35 3.25 -17.10 -5.66
N GLU A 36 3.14 -17.59 -4.42
CA GLU A 36 3.19 -19.02 -4.13
C GLU A 36 2.03 -19.77 -4.83
N PRO A 37 2.29 -20.94 -5.44
CA PRO A 37 1.24 -21.77 -6.02
C PRO A 37 0.14 -22.10 -5.00
N GLY A 38 -1.13 -22.01 -5.42
CA GLY A 38 -2.28 -22.25 -4.54
C GLY A 38 -2.65 -21.07 -3.63
N SER A 39 -1.95 -19.93 -3.73
CA SER A 39 -2.37 -18.69 -3.08
C SER A 39 -3.76 -18.24 -3.53
N ARG A 40 -4.47 -17.52 -2.66
CA ARG A 40 -5.75 -16.90 -2.98
C ARG A 40 -5.60 -15.39 -3.05
N SER A 41 -6.38 -14.77 -3.93
CA SER A 41 -6.50 -13.31 -3.94
C SER A 41 -7.13 -12.83 -2.63
N CYS A 42 -6.72 -11.66 -2.14
CA CYS A 42 -7.16 -11.17 -0.82
C CYS A 42 -8.67 -10.89 -0.75
N CYS A 43 -9.32 -10.59 -1.89
CA CYS A 43 -10.72 -10.17 -1.93
C CYS A 43 -11.65 -11.10 -2.71
N CYS A 44 -11.15 -12.22 -3.24
CA CYS A 44 -11.98 -13.19 -3.97
C CYS A 44 -11.35 -14.59 -3.93
N PRO A 45 -12.13 -15.68 -4.13
CA PRO A 45 -11.59 -17.04 -4.05
C PRO A 45 -10.68 -17.43 -5.23
N SER A 46 -10.54 -16.59 -6.26
CA SER A 46 -9.75 -16.87 -7.45
C SER A 46 -8.24 -16.77 -7.20
N GLU A 47 -7.48 -17.47 -8.06
CA GLU A 47 -6.03 -17.36 -8.09
C GLU A 47 -5.58 -15.92 -8.39
N PRO A 48 -4.56 -15.42 -7.68
CA PRO A 48 -4.00 -14.11 -7.91
C PRO A 48 -3.10 -14.10 -9.16
N VAL A 49 -3.12 -12.98 -9.87
CA VAL A 49 -2.25 -12.73 -11.04
C VAL A 49 -1.27 -11.58 -10.83
N ALA A 50 -1.50 -10.79 -9.78
CA ALA A 50 -0.63 -9.69 -9.41
C ALA A 50 -0.56 -9.52 -7.89
N GLN A 51 0.55 -8.93 -7.44
CA GLN A 51 0.77 -8.46 -6.08
C GLN A 51 0.93 -6.95 -6.13
N ILE A 52 0.20 -6.22 -5.30
CA ILE A 52 0.45 -4.79 -5.07
C ILE A 52 1.10 -4.60 -3.73
N VAL A 53 1.88 -3.54 -3.64
CA VAL A 53 2.66 -3.21 -2.45
C VAL A 53 2.25 -1.84 -1.96
N LEU A 54 1.66 -1.79 -0.78
CA LEU A 54 1.35 -0.55 -0.10
C LEU A 54 2.52 -0.19 0.81
N ALA A 55 3.23 0.88 0.47
CA ALA A 55 4.26 1.45 1.33
C ALA A 55 3.67 1.89 2.67
N PRO A 56 4.44 1.86 3.77
CA PRO A 56 3.99 2.34 5.08
C PRO A 56 3.34 3.73 5.00
N GLY A 57 2.26 3.93 5.73
CA GLY A 57 1.50 5.16 5.75
C GLY A 57 1.00 5.50 7.15
N GLU A 58 0.23 6.58 7.27
CA GLU A 58 -0.31 7.04 8.56
C GLU A 58 -1.14 5.96 9.27
N THR A 59 -1.76 5.05 8.52
CA THR A 59 -2.63 3.98 9.02
C THR A 59 -1.93 2.64 9.23
N HIS A 60 -0.72 2.45 8.72
CA HIS A 60 0.00 1.17 8.79
C HIS A 60 1.51 1.39 8.80
N ALA A 61 2.17 0.88 9.85
CA ALA A 61 3.60 1.06 10.08
C ALA A 61 4.51 0.18 9.19
N HIS A 62 3.95 -0.82 8.50
CA HIS A 62 4.71 -1.80 7.72
C HIS A 62 4.15 -1.94 6.31
N GLU A 63 5.01 -2.31 5.37
CA GLU A 63 4.61 -2.61 4.00
C GLU A 63 3.57 -3.73 3.96
N VAL A 64 2.51 -3.54 3.15
CA VAL A 64 1.43 -4.51 3.01
C VAL A 64 1.35 -5.00 1.58
N ASP A 65 1.46 -6.32 1.42
CA ASP A 65 1.27 -7.00 0.16
C ASP A 65 -0.20 -7.40 -0.02
N ILE A 66 -0.82 -7.01 -1.14
CA ILE A 66 -2.20 -7.40 -1.48
C ILE A 66 -2.18 -8.18 -2.80
N LEU A 67 -2.72 -9.41 -2.77
CA LEU A 67 -2.84 -10.28 -3.93
C LEU A 67 -4.16 -10.03 -4.67
N LEU A 68 -4.06 -9.71 -5.96
CA LEU A 68 -5.21 -9.37 -6.81
C LEU A 68 -5.43 -10.44 -7.88
N CYS A 69 -6.70 -10.82 -8.06
CA CYS A 69 -7.12 -11.59 -9.22
C CYS A 69 -7.14 -10.70 -10.46
N ALA A 70 -7.16 -11.33 -11.64
CA ALA A 70 -7.24 -10.60 -12.90
C ALA A 70 -8.45 -9.65 -12.95
N HIS A 71 -9.61 -10.05 -12.41
CA HIS A 71 -10.80 -9.20 -12.42
C HIS A 71 -10.62 -7.92 -11.60
N HIS A 72 -10.09 -8.03 -10.38
CA HIS A 72 -9.90 -6.87 -9.50
C HIS A 72 -8.79 -5.98 -9.99
N LEU A 73 -7.68 -6.55 -10.49
CA LEU A 73 -6.61 -5.78 -11.10
C LEU A 73 -7.12 -4.92 -12.26
N ARG A 74 -7.91 -5.48 -13.18
CA ARG A 74 -8.52 -4.71 -14.28
C ARG A 74 -9.43 -3.58 -13.77
N ARG A 75 -10.22 -3.86 -12.75
CA ARG A 75 -11.19 -2.91 -12.19
C ARG A 75 -10.51 -1.78 -11.42
N SER A 76 -9.35 -2.02 -10.82
CA SER A 76 -8.59 -1.05 -10.03
C SER A 76 -7.41 -0.41 -10.76
N ALA A 77 -7.05 -0.87 -11.97
CA ALA A 77 -5.83 -0.48 -12.68
C ALA A 77 -5.62 1.04 -12.76
N LEU A 78 -6.67 1.82 -13.08
CA LEU A 78 -6.57 3.28 -13.17
C LEU A 78 -6.28 3.92 -11.82
N VAL A 79 -6.90 3.42 -10.74
CA VAL A 79 -6.71 3.93 -9.38
C VAL A 79 -5.30 3.58 -8.88
N LEU A 80 -4.85 2.33 -9.10
CA LEU A 80 -3.49 1.90 -8.74
C LEU A 80 -2.43 2.75 -9.45
N ARG A 81 -2.64 3.05 -10.74
CA ARG A 81 -1.79 3.96 -11.50
C ARG A 81 -1.79 5.37 -10.92
N SER A 82 -2.95 5.93 -10.58
CA SER A 82 -3.03 7.28 -10.01
C SER A 82 -2.39 7.39 -8.62
N LEU A 83 -2.37 6.30 -7.87
CA LEU A 83 -1.75 6.24 -6.54
C LEU A 83 -0.25 5.94 -6.59
N GLY A 84 0.32 5.67 -7.78
CA GLY A 84 1.74 5.30 -7.92
C GLY A 84 2.10 4.00 -7.19
N VAL A 85 1.12 3.11 -6.98
CA VAL A 85 1.34 1.84 -6.28
C VAL A 85 2.09 0.88 -7.19
N ALA A 86 3.16 0.29 -6.69
CA ALA A 86 3.91 -0.73 -7.40
C ALA A 86 3.05 -1.99 -7.57
N VAL A 87 2.97 -2.48 -8.80
CA VAL A 87 2.24 -3.70 -9.17
C VAL A 87 3.23 -4.71 -9.72
N TYR A 88 3.23 -5.92 -9.19
CA TYR A 88 4.11 -7.01 -9.60
C TYR A 88 3.29 -8.15 -10.20
N ASP A 89 3.83 -8.81 -11.22
CA ASP A 89 3.23 -10.02 -11.80
C ASP A 89 3.41 -11.24 -10.88
N ARG A 90 2.88 -12.40 -11.29
CA ARG A 90 3.01 -13.65 -10.54
C ARG A 90 4.45 -14.08 -10.26
N LYS A 91 5.41 -13.63 -11.06
CA LYS A 91 6.83 -13.97 -10.94
C LYS A 91 7.60 -12.94 -10.12
N GLY A 92 6.98 -11.82 -9.75
CA GLY A 92 7.65 -10.73 -9.04
C GLY A 92 8.16 -9.61 -9.93
N ASN A 93 7.84 -9.60 -11.22
CA ASN A 93 8.31 -8.56 -12.12
C ASN A 93 7.42 -7.32 -12.00
N LEU A 94 8.04 -6.15 -11.90
CA LEU A 94 7.32 -4.88 -11.87
C LEU A 94 6.54 -4.67 -13.18
N ILE A 95 5.30 -4.24 -13.05
CA ILE A 95 4.41 -3.88 -14.14
C ILE A 95 4.32 -2.35 -14.15
N GLU A 96 5.11 -1.73 -15.03
CA GLU A 96 5.21 -0.26 -15.09
C GLU A 96 3.89 0.43 -15.44
N ASP A 97 3.05 -0.23 -16.25
CA ASP A 97 1.73 0.26 -16.61
C ASP A 97 0.66 -0.84 -16.50
N PRO A 98 0.07 -1.04 -15.31
CA PRO A 98 -0.98 -2.03 -15.12
C PRO A 98 -2.24 -1.70 -15.93
N ALA A 99 -2.48 -0.42 -16.27
CA ALA A 99 -3.58 -0.02 -17.12
C ALA A 99 -3.32 -0.35 -18.60
N ARG A 100 -2.08 -0.42 -19.05
CA ARG A 100 -1.74 -0.89 -20.40
C ARG A 100 -1.78 -2.41 -20.52
N VAL A 101 -1.34 -3.13 -19.49
CA VAL A 101 -1.30 -4.60 -19.50
C VAL A 101 -2.67 -5.21 -19.19
N PHE A 102 -3.49 -4.53 -18.37
CA PHE A 102 -4.77 -5.05 -17.89
C PHE A 102 -5.95 -4.08 -18.08
N GLY A 103 -5.74 -2.85 -18.53
CA GLY A 103 -6.85 -1.96 -18.86
C GLY A 103 -7.71 -2.57 -19.95
N ARG A 104 -9.01 -2.34 -19.88
CA ARG A 104 -9.96 -2.90 -20.84
C ARG A 104 -9.67 -2.37 -22.25
N ASP A 105 -9.49 -3.28 -23.19
CA ASP A 105 -9.99 -3.13 -24.57
C ASP A 105 -11.51 -2.98 -24.50
N ARG A 106 -12.04 -1.77 -24.32
CA ARG A 106 -13.41 -1.38 -24.70
C ARG A 106 -13.53 0.12 -24.85
#